data_AF-A0A7Y7YLF3-F1
#
_entry.id   AF-A0A7Y7YLF3-F1
#
_cell.length_a   1.000
_cell.length_b   1.000
_cell.length_c   1.000
_cell.angle_alpha   90.00
_cell.angle_beta   90.00
_cell.angle_gamma   90.00
#
_symmetry.space_group_name_H-M   'P 1'
#
loop_
_entity.id
_entity.type
_entity.pdbx_description
1 polymer ?
#
loop_
_entity_poly.entity_id
_entity_poly.type
_entity_poly.pdbx_seq_one_letter_code
_entity_poly.pdbx_strand_id
1 'polypeptide(L)'
;MKRLLFVFAVVLLAGCSAKYSTNNVQKSTELLVKDLPVAVAKPTDGVYETHSYAGSGETTATVVKAAILRHSDSVSVYSDCEDLMCLKDKHPLSRGYYVVPQILHWEDRATQWSGIPDRIEIKISVYNAETNARVASTIISGKSKWATFGGDHPQDLLPVPINAWITSLY
;
A
#
# COMPACT_ATOMS: atom_id res chain seq x y z
N MET A 1 15.81 -26.30 -40.79
CA MET A 1 16.09 -26.54 -39.36
C MET A 1 16.53 -25.30 -38.57
N LYS A 2 17.16 -24.26 -39.17
CA LYS A 2 17.53 -23.01 -38.45
C LYS A 2 16.36 -22.06 -38.09
N ARG A 3 15.23 -22.10 -38.81
CA ARG A 3 14.07 -21.21 -38.55
C ARG A 3 13.20 -21.65 -37.36
N LEU A 4 13.26 -22.92 -36.96
CA LEU A 4 12.50 -23.44 -35.81
C LEU A 4 13.11 -23.05 -34.45
N LEU A 5 14.42 -22.79 -34.41
CA LEU A 5 15.12 -22.32 -33.20
C LEU A 5 14.74 -20.88 -32.82
N PHE A 6 14.36 -20.04 -33.79
CA PHE A 6 13.97 -18.65 -33.52
C PHE A 6 12.56 -18.53 -32.90
N VAL A 7 11.66 -19.47 -33.18
CA VAL A 7 10.28 -19.43 -32.67
C VAL A 7 10.22 -19.84 -31.20
N PHE A 8 11.11 -20.72 -30.75
CA PHE A 8 11.16 -21.17 -29.35
C PHE A 8 11.71 -20.10 -28.39
N ALA A 9 12.55 -19.19 -28.89
CA ALA A 9 13.12 -18.11 -28.09
C ALA A 9 12.10 -17.00 -27.74
N VAL A 10 11.05 -16.82 -28.54
CA VAL A 10 10.06 -15.75 -28.34
C VAL A 10 9.01 -16.13 -27.27
N VAL A 11 8.75 -17.41 -27.04
CA VAL A 11 7.74 -17.88 -26.07
C VAL A 11 8.23 -17.80 -24.62
N LEU A 12 9.54 -17.74 -24.38
CA LEU A 12 10.13 -17.69 -23.03
C LEU A 12 10.12 -16.29 -22.38
N LEU A 13 9.65 -15.24 -23.09
CA LEU A 13 9.57 -13.88 -22.55
C LEU A 13 8.22 -13.53 -21.92
N ALA A 14 7.29 -14.48 -21.81
CA ALA A 14 6.07 -14.30 -21.02
C ALA A 14 6.37 -14.43 -19.52
N GLY A 15 7.10 -13.47 -18.96
CA GLY A 15 7.37 -13.40 -17.53
C GLY A 15 6.08 -13.19 -16.74
N CYS A 16 5.80 -14.06 -15.76
CA CYS A 16 4.66 -13.88 -14.86
C CYS A 16 4.80 -12.55 -14.10
N SER A 17 3.76 -11.71 -14.13
CA SER A 17 3.68 -10.44 -13.38
C SER A 17 3.17 -10.67 -11.95
N ALA A 18 3.50 -9.77 -11.02
CA ALA A 18 3.00 -9.81 -9.65
C ALA A 18 1.50 -9.56 -9.72
N LYS A 19 0.73 -10.24 -8.87
CA LYS A 19 -0.73 -10.11 -8.87
C LYS A 19 -1.16 -9.17 -7.75
N TYR A 20 -1.90 -8.14 -8.14
CA TYR A 20 -2.48 -7.17 -7.22
C TYR A 20 -4.00 -7.27 -7.26
N SER A 21 -4.64 -7.08 -6.12
CA SER A 21 -6.09 -6.92 -6.00
C SER A 21 -6.39 -5.67 -5.19
N THR A 22 -7.38 -4.90 -5.63
CA THR A 22 -7.88 -3.74 -4.91
C THR A 22 -9.37 -3.93 -4.70
N ASN A 23 -9.80 -4.02 -3.44
CA ASN A 23 -11.19 -4.21 -3.05
C ASN A 23 -11.66 -2.96 -2.31
N ASN A 24 -12.41 -2.11 -3.01
CA ASN A 24 -12.96 -0.89 -2.41
C ASN A 24 -14.04 -1.26 -1.38
N VAL A 25 -13.69 -1.12 -0.10
CA VAL A 25 -14.63 -1.26 1.03
C VAL A 25 -15.66 -0.13 0.99
N GLN A 26 -15.23 1.06 0.58
CA GLN A 26 -16.08 2.20 0.29
C GLN A 26 -15.54 2.94 -0.94
N LYS A 27 -16.38 3.08 -1.97
CA LYS A 27 -16.07 3.93 -3.12
C LYS A 27 -15.91 5.38 -2.68
N SER A 28 -15.04 6.12 -3.37
CA SER A 28 -14.83 7.54 -3.06
C SER A 28 -16.15 8.31 -3.18
N THR A 29 -16.49 9.07 -2.15
CA THR A 29 -17.68 9.93 -2.14
C THR A 29 -17.40 11.32 -2.72
N GLU A 30 -16.12 11.71 -2.77
CA GLU A 30 -15.63 12.98 -3.31
C GLU A 30 -14.21 12.79 -3.88
N LEU A 31 -13.74 13.75 -4.68
CA LEU A 31 -12.33 13.85 -5.05
C LEU A 31 -11.57 14.65 -3.98
N LEU A 32 -10.35 14.24 -3.71
CA LEU A 32 -9.45 14.93 -2.81
C LEU A 32 -8.92 16.21 -3.47
N VAL A 33 -8.88 17.29 -2.71
CA VAL A 33 -8.32 18.56 -3.20
C VAL A 33 -6.79 18.53 -3.04
N LYS A 34 -6.09 18.89 -4.10
CA LYS A 34 -4.62 19.00 -4.13
C LYS A 34 -4.13 20.03 -3.12
N ASP A 35 -2.90 19.83 -2.63
CA ASP A 35 -2.19 20.74 -1.73
C ASP A 35 -2.88 21.05 -0.39
N LEU A 36 -3.96 20.33 -0.04
CA LEU A 36 -4.51 20.35 1.31
C LEU A 36 -3.64 19.51 2.28
N PRO A 37 -3.58 19.89 3.57
CA PRO A 37 -2.86 19.12 4.58
C PRO A 37 -3.37 17.67 4.69
N VAL A 38 -2.44 16.74 4.77
CA VAL A 38 -2.74 15.32 4.99
C VAL A 38 -1.96 14.78 6.18
N ALA A 39 -2.69 14.27 7.17
CA ALA A 39 -2.16 13.60 8.34
C ALA A 39 -2.28 12.08 8.17
N VAL A 40 -1.15 11.38 8.17
CA VAL A 40 -1.06 9.93 7.97
C VAL A 40 -0.69 9.27 9.30
N ALA A 41 -1.49 8.30 9.76
CA ALA A 41 -1.14 7.47 10.92
C ALA A 41 -0.07 6.45 10.53
N LYS A 42 0.81 6.10 11.48
CA LYS A 42 1.71 4.95 11.33
C LYS A 42 1.02 3.72 11.90
N PRO A 43 0.76 2.66 11.10
CA PRO A 43 0.17 1.45 11.62
C PRO A 43 1.17 0.68 12.50
N THR A 44 0.64 -0.17 13.37
CA THR A 44 1.44 -1.22 14.02
C THR A 44 2.11 -2.10 12.99
N ASP A 45 3.28 -2.64 13.34
CA ASP A 45 3.94 -3.64 12.51
C ASP A 45 3.05 -4.87 12.30
N GLY A 46 3.11 -5.42 11.09
CA GLY A 46 2.42 -6.64 10.71
C GLY A 46 2.92 -7.85 11.51
N VAL A 47 2.01 -8.77 11.78
CA VAL A 47 2.29 -10.03 12.47
C VAL A 47 1.67 -11.16 11.67
N TYR A 48 2.42 -12.25 11.49
CA TYR A 48 1.92 -13.50 10.95
C TYR A 48 2.37 -14.67 11.81
N GLU A 49 1.40 -15.46 12.26
CA GLU A 49 1.61 -16.53 13.25
C GLU A 49 2.35 -16.02 14.49
N THR A 50 3.61 -16.42 14.68
CA THR A 50 4.45 -16.01 15.82
C THR A 50 5.52 -14.99 15.44
N HIS A 51 5.54 -14.56 14.18
CA HIS A 51 6.55 -13.66 13.63
C HIS A 51 6.00 -12.23 13.50
N SER A 52 6.65 -11.29 14.16
CA SER A 52 6.44 -9.86 13.97
C SER A 52 7.44 -9.31 12.96
N TYR A 53 6.95 -8.53 11.99
CA TYR A 53 7.76 -7.93 10.94
C TYR A 53 8.10 -6.49 11.32
N ALA A 54 9.14 -6.33 12.14
CA ALA A 54 9.57 -5.03 12.62
C ALA A 54 9.81 -4.04 11.46
N GLY A 55 9.27 -2.83 11.57
CA GLY A 55 9.42 -1.77 10.56
C GLY A 55 8.46 -1.85 9.37
N SER A 56 7.59 -2.86 9.31
CA SER A 56 6.53 -2.96 8.28
C SER A 56 5.49 -1.83 8.39
N GLY A 57 5.22 -1.35 9.60
CA GLY A 57 4.35 -0.20 9.87
C GLY A 57 4.96 1.10 9.33
N GLU A 58 6.23 1.35 9.64
CA GLU A 58 6.99 2.50 9.13
C GLU A 58 7.06 2.48 7.60
N THR A 59 7.32 1.31 7.02
CA THR A 59 7.34 1.13 5.57
C THR A 59 5.99 1.46 4.95
N THR A 60 4.90 0.93 5.52
CA THR A 60 3.54 1.18 5.03
C THR A 60 3.22 2.68 5.05
N ALA A 61 3.48 3.36 6.17
CA ALA A 61 3.23 4.79 6.31
C ALA A 61 4.07 5.62 5.32
N THR A 62 5.33 5.25 5.12
CA THR A 62 6.24 5.92 4.18
C THR A 62 5.77 5.77 2.73
N VAL A 63 5.34 4.57 2.32
CA VAL A 63 4.82 4.34 0.96
C VAL A 63 3.53 5.12 0.73
N VAL A 64 2.62 5.14 1.71
CA VAL A 64 1.40 5.96 1.64
C VAL A 64 1.74 7.44 1.52
N LYS A 65 2.66 7.96 2.36
CA LYS A 65 3.13 9.34 2.26
C LYS A 65 3.69 9.65 0.87
N ALA A 66 4.57 8.79 0.33
CA ALA A 66 5.19 8.99 -0.98
C ALA A 66 4.17 9.00 -2.13
N ALA A 67 3.06 8.27 -2.00
CA ALA A 67 1.98 8.30 -2.97
C ALA A 67 1.19 9.64 -2.91
N ILE A 68 0.92 10.15 -1.71
CA ILE A 68 0.18 11.41 -1.50
C ILE A 68 1.02 12.62 -1.91
N LEU A 69 2.34 12.59 -1.68
CA LEU A 69 3.28 13.65 -2.06
C LEU A 69 3.30 13.96 -3.58
N ARG A 70 2.71 13.10 -4.41
CA ARG A 70 2.52 13.38 -5.85
C ARG A 70 1.39 14.38 -6.12
N HIS A 71 0.55 14.67 -5.12
CA HIS A 71 -0.68 15.44 -5.25
C HIS A 71 -0.84 16.54 -4.19
N SER A 72 -0.08 16.49 -3.09
CA SER A 72 -0.06 17.52 -2.05
C SER A 72 1.33 17.61 -1.44
N ASP A 73 1.86 18.83 -1.29
CA ASP A 73 3.15 19.07 -0.64
C ASP A 73 3.10 19.01 0.90
N SER A 74 1.89 19.06 1.49
CA SER A 74 1.70 19.13 2.95
C SER A 74 1.29 17.78 3.55
N VAL A 75 2.22 16.82 3.59
CA VAL A 75 1.95 15.46 4.11
C VAL A 75 2.84 15.13 5.32
N SER A 76 2.21 14.85 6.47
CA SER A 76 2.89 14.46 7.71
C SER A 76 2.51 13.05 8.13
N VAL A 77 3.50 12.27 8.55
CA VAL A 77 3.30 10.95 9.16
C VAL A 77 3.52 11.07 10.65
N TYR A 78 2.57 10.56 11.43
CA TYR A 78 2.60 10.62 12.89
C TYR A 78 2.84 9.22 13.45
N SER A 79 4.03 9.02 14.02
CA SER A 79 4.47 7.74 14.56
C SER A 79 3.89 7.42 15.95
N ASP A 80 3.27 8.41 16.59
CA ASP A 80 2.63 8.33 17.90
C ASP A 80 1.10 8.11 17.82
N CYS A 81 0.59 7.85 16.61
CA CYS A 81 -0.81 7.56 16.32
C CYS A 81 -0.99 6.44 15.30
N GLU A 82 -1.85 5.48 15.67
CA GLU A 82 -2.18 4.29 14.85
C GLU A 82 -3.58 4.36 14.25
N ASP A 83 -4.45 5.22 14.79
CA ASP A 83 -5.86 5.32 14.39
C ASP A 83 -6.35 6.76 14.22
N LEU A 84 -7.58 6.89 13.72
CA LEU A 84 -8.22 8.19 13.47
C LEU A 84 -8.44 8.99 14.75
N MET A 85 -8.79 8.34 15.87
CA MET A 85 -9.10 9.04 17.11
C MET A 85 -7.85 9.71 17.65
N CYS A 86 -6.72 9.00 17.65
CA CYS A 86 -5.43 9.57 18.02
C CYS A 86 -5.03 10.74 17.13
N LEU A 87 -5.16 10.60 15.80
CA LEU A 87 -4.84 11.69 14.87
C LEU A 87 -5.68 12.93 15.15
N LYS A 88 -6.99 12.75 15.39
CA LYS A 88 -7.90 13.87 15.68
C LYS A 88 -7.63 14.54 17.03
N ASP A 89 -7.18 13.77 18.01
CA ASP A 89 -6.89 14.27 19.37
C ASP A 89 -5.57 15.03 19.43
N LYS A 90 -4.49 14.41 18.92
CA LYS A 90 -3.13 14.96 19.04
C LYS A 90 -2.71 15.86 17.89
N HIS A 91 -3.23 15.62 16.69
CA HIS A 91 -2.83 16.29 15.45
C HIS A 91 -4.03 16.85 14.70
N PRO A 92 -4.87 17.70 15.35
CA PRO A 92 -6.11 18.17 14.76
C PRO A 92 -5.87 19.02 13.51
N LEU A 93 -6.58 18.68 12.44
CA LEU A 93 -6.68 19.44 11.21
C LEU A 93 -8.03 20.14 11.15
N SER A 94 -8.00 21.45 10.83
CA SER A 94 -9.21 22.22 10.53
C SER A 94 -9.69 22.06 9.09
N ARG A 95 -8.81 21.58 8.20
CA ARG A 95 -9.08 21.29 6.78
C ARG A 95 -8.08 20.24 6.28
N GLY A 96 -8.49 19.48 5.27
CA GLY A 96 -7.67 18.46 4.63
C GLY A 96 -8.13 17.06 5.02
N TYR A 97 -7.19 16.11 5.13
CA TYR A 97 -7.54 14.70 5.24
C TYR A 97 -6.72 13.95 6.29
N TYR A 98 -7.38 13.02 6.98
CA TYR A 98 -6.73 11.99 7.77
C TYR A 98 -6.66 10.69 6.98
N VAL A 99 -5.49 10.07 6.95
CA VAL A 99 -5.25 8.79 6.27
C VAL A 99 -4.80 7.77 7.28
N VAL A 100 -5.57 6.68 7.40
CA VAL A 100 -5.34 5.62 8.37
C VAL A 100 -5.08 4.31 7.61
N PRO A 101 -3.81 3.96 7.37
CA PRO A 101 -3.44 2.63 6.92
C PRO A 101 -3.51 1.61 8.07
N GLN A 102 -3.82 0.36 7.75
CA GLN A 102 -3.83 -0.77 8.68
C GLN A 102 -3.28 -2.00 7.97
N ILE A 103 -2.28 -2.66 8.54
CA ILE A 103 -1.77 -3.92 8.03
C ILE A 103 -2.73 -5.03 8.46
N LEU A 104 -3.38 -5.68 7.50
CA LEU A 104 -4.28 -6.82 7.74
C LEU A 104 -3.54 -8.15 7.66
N HIS A 105 -2.51 -8.23 6.82
CA HIS A 105 -1.68 -9.41 6.66
C HIS A 105 -0.29 -8.99 6.16
N TRP A 106 0.76 -9.54 6.75
CA TRP A 106 2.14 -9.34 6.31
C TRP A 106 2.88 -10.66 6.43
N GLU A 107 3.27 -11.22 5.31
CA GLU A 107 3.87 -12.54 5.25
C GLU A 107 5.02 -12.50 4.25
N ASP A 108 6.24 -12.53 4.78
CA ASP A 108 7.48 -12.68 4.03
C ASP A 108 7.93 -14.15 4.17
N ARG A 109 7.84 -14.92 3.10
CA ARG A 109 8.14 -16.34 3.06
C ARG A 109 9.37 -16.62 2.22
N ALA A 110 10.42 -15.79 2.27
CA ALA A 110 11.71 -16.07 1.63
C ALA A 110 11.54 -16.75 0.25
N THR A 111 10.68 -16.15 -0.59
CA THR A 111 9.99 -16.79 -1.73
C THR A 111 10.93 -17.55 -2.68
N GLN A 112 12.19 -17.13 -2.74
CA GLN A 112 13.27 -17.73 -3.51
C GLN A 112 13.67 -19.15 -3.06
N TRP A 113 13.54 -19.45 -1.77
CA TRP A 113 13.96 -20.73 -1.19
C TRP A 113 12.78 -21.67 -0.92
N SER A 114 11.61 -21.11 -0.56
CA SER A 114 10.42 -21.88 -0.18
C SER A 114 9.50 -22.19 -1.37
N GLY A 115 9.53 -21.38 -2.42
CA GLY A 115 8.57 -21.43 -3.52
C GLY A 115 7.16 -20.93 -3.17
N ILE A 116 6.95 -20.38 -1.97
CA ILE A 116 5.66 -19.85 -1.50
C ILE A 116 5.66 -18.33 -1.65
N PRO A 117 4.66 -17.72 -2.31
CA PRO A 117 4.64 -16.28 -2.55
C PRO A 117 4.40 -15.50 -1.24
N ASP A 118 5.09 -14.39 -1.11
CA ASP A 118 4.82 -13.37 -0.09
C ASP A 118 3.41 -12.83 -0.26
N ARG A 119 2.76 -12.52 0.87
CA ARG A 119 1.42 -11.95 0.87
C ARG A 119 1.41 -10.70 1.73
N ILE A 120 0.85 -9.65 1.16
CA ILE A 120 0.58 -8.42 1.87
C ILE A 120 -0.88 -8.02 1.67
N GLU A 121 -1.51 -7.56 2.74
CA GLU A 121 -2.87 -7.04 2.72
C GLU A 121 -2.95 -5.81 3.63
N ILE A 122 -3.30 -4.67 3.05
CA ILE A 122 -3.36 -3.39 3.75
C ILE A 122 -4.70 -2.74 3.48
N LYS A 123 -5.36 -2.29 4.54
CA LYS A 123 -6.53 -1.42 4.44
C LYS A 123 -6.10 0.03 4.56
N ILE A 124 -6.59 0.89 3.68
CA ILE A 124 -6.37 2.34 3.78
C ILE A 124 -7.73 3.02 3.85
N SER A 125 -7.90 3.92 4.81
CA SER A 125 -9.12 4.72 4.97
C SER A 125 -8.77 6.20 4.97
N VAL A 126 -9.53 7.00 4.23
CA VAL A 126 -9.37 8.45 4.13
C VAL A 126 -10.60 9.13 4.72
N TYR A 127 -10.37 10.14 5.55
CA TYR A 127 -11.41 10.91 6.23
C TYR A 127 -11.23 12.40 5.94
N ASN A 128 -12.32 13.10 5.67
CA ASN A 128 -12.33 14.54 5.53
C ASN A 128 -12.26 15.18 6.93
N ALA A 129 -11.31 16.09 7.14
CA ALA A 129 -11.08 16.71 8.45
C ALA A 129 -12.21 17.67 8.87
N GLU A 130 -12.87 18.33 7.91
CA GLU A 130 -13.96 19.28 8.18
C GLU A 130 -15.24 18.54 8.55
N THR A 131 -15.62 17.55 7.75
CA THR A 131 -16.90 16.85 7.91
C THR A 131 -16.81 15.62 8.81
N ASN A 132 -15.60 15.16 9.12
CA ASN A 132 -15.31 13.89 9.79
C ASN A 132 -15.84 12.64 9.07
N ALA A 133 -16.33 12.79 7.83
CA ALA A 133 -16.85 11.68 7.05
C ALA A 133 -15.70 10.85 6.48
N ARG A 134 -15.87 9.52 6.44
CA ARG A 134 -14.99 8.65 5.66
C ARG A 134 -15.27 8.86 4.19
N VAL A 135 -14.28 9.34 3.45
CA VAL A 135 -14.36 9.68 2.02
C VAL A 135 -14.17 8.44 1.17
N ALA A 136 -13.16 7.64 1.49
CA ALA A 136 -12.80 6.45 0.74
C ALA A 136 -12.21 5.39 1.67
N SER A 137 -12.37 4.11 1.31
CA SER A 137 -11.69 3.02 1.98
C SER A 137 -11.46 1.86 1.03
N THR A 138 -10.26 1.29 1.07
CA THR A 138 -9.89 0.15 0.21
C THR A 138 -9.08 -0.87 0.99
N ILE A 139 -9.11 -2.11 0.51
CA ILE A 139 -8.15 -3.15 0.87
C ILE A 139 -7.32 -3.45 -0.36
N ILE A 140 -6.01 -3.27 -0.24
CA ILE A 140 -5.02 -3.56 -1.27
C ILE A 140 -4.30 -4.84 -0.86
N SER A 141 -4.24 -5.80 -1.78
CA SER A 141 -3.50 -7.05 -1.60
C SER A 141 -2.47 -7.24 -2.69
N GLY A 142 -1.27 -7.68 -2.31
CA GLY A 142 -0.18 -8.03 -3.22
C GLY A 142 0.31 -9.45 -2.98
N LYS A 143 0.73 -10.14 -4.05
CA LYS A 143 1.43 -11.42 -3.97
C LYS A 143 2.69 -11.39 -4.83
N SER A 144 3.84 -11.79 -4.25
CA SER A 144 5.12 -11.83 -4.96
C SER A 144 5.19 -12.95 -6.00
N LYS A 145 6.16 -12.84 -6.92
CA LYS A 145 6.42 -13.83 -7.97
C LYS A 145 7.43 -14.88 -7.51
N TRP A 146 7.33 -16.07 -8.09
CA TRP A 146 8.27 -17.17 -7.87
C TRP A 146 9.66 -17.00 -8.55
N ALA A 147 9.81 -16.12 -9.55
CA ALA A 147 10.96 -16.19 -10.49
C ALA A 147 11.68 -14.86 -10.77
N THR A 148 11.78 -13.93 -9.80
CA THR A 148 12.77 -12.84 -9.88
C THR A 148 14.03 -13.28 -9.13
N PHE A 149 15.15 -13.48 -9.85
CA PHE A 149 16.47 -13.54 -9.23
C PHE A 149 16.68 -12.18 -8.53
N GLY A 150 16.48 -12.12 -7.21
CA GLY A 150 16.36 -10.87 -6.44
C GLY A 150 15.19 -10.88 -5.45
N GLY A 151 14.05 -11.49 -5.79
CA GLY A 151 12.88 -11.67 -4.92
C GLY A 151 12.12 -10.38 -4.71
N ASP A 152 10.81 -10.34 -5.02
CA ASP A 152 10.00 -9.17 -4.67
C ASP A 152 9.61 -9.32 -3.18
N HIS A 153 10.16 -8.49 -2.30
CA HIS A 153 9.78 -8.52 -0.88
C HIS A 153 8.42 -7.84 -0.67
N PRO A 154 7.71 -8.08 0.47
CA PRO A 154 6.44 -7.41 0.73
C PRO A 154 6.49 -5.89 0.59
N GLN A 155 7.63 -5.25 0.90
CA GLN A 155 7.81 -3.80 0.75
C GLN A 155 7.76 -3.35 -0.73
N ASP A 156 8.18 -4.22 -1.66
CA ASP A 156 8.21 -3.93 -3.10
C ASP A 156 6.82 -4.04 -3.75
N LEU A 157 5.90 -4.75 -3.10
CA LEU A 157 4.53 -4.96 -3.57
C LEU A 157 3.60 -3.78 -3.28
N LEU A 158 3.99 -2.88 -2.37
CA LEU A 158 3.14 -1.79 -1.90
C LEU A 158 3.05 -0.58 -2.84
N PRO A 159 4.16 -0.07 -3.41
CA PRO A 159 4.14 1.22 -4.08
C PRO A 159 3.17 1.27 -5.28
N VAL A 160 3.16 0.25 -6.13
CA VAL A 160 2.35 0.24 -7.35
C VAL A 160 0.84 0.33 -7.06
N PRO A 161 0.23 -0.61 -6.30
CA PRO A 161 -1.21 -0.54 -6.06
C PRO A 161 -1.62 0.63 -5.16
N ILE A 162 -0.78 1.04 -4.20
CA ILE A 162 -1.07 2.21 -3.35
C ILE A 162 -1.06 3.50 -4.18
N ASN A 163 -0.05 3.69 -5.05
CA ASN A 163 0.00 4.84 -5.95
C ASN A 163 -1.23 4.87 -6.87
N ALA A 164 -1.59 3.74 -7.47
CA ALA A 164 -2.73 3.67 -8.38
C ALA A 164 -4.05 4.05 -7.69
N TRP A 165 -4.27 3.54 -6.47
CA TRP A 165 -5.47 3.89 -5.72
C TRP A 165 -5.47 5.35 -5.25
N ILE A 166 -4.38 5.86 -4.68
CA ILE A 166 -4.30 7.27 -4.26
C ILE A 166 -4.49 8.21 -5.45
N THR A 167 -3.88 7.91 -6.60
CA THR A 167 -4.06 8.69 -7.83
C THR A 167 -5.54 8.76 -8.23
N SER A 168 -6.30 7.69 -8.02
CA SER A 168 -7.74 7.65 -8.34
C SER A 168 -8.62 8.47 -7.40
N LEU A 169 -8.08 8.92 -6.26
CA LEU A 169 -8.79 9.76 -5.31
C LEU A 169 -8.66 11.26 -5.60
N TYR A 170 -7.67 11.66 -6.42
CA TYR A 170 -7.44 13.06 -6.82
C TYR A 170 -7.95 13.33 -8.25
#